data_AF-A0A2V7P104-F1
#
_entry.id   AF-A0A2V7P104-F1
#
_cell.length_a   1.000
_cell.length_b   1.000
_cell.length_c   1.000
_cell.angle_alpha   90.00
_cell.angle_beta   90.00
_cell.angle_gamma   90.00
#
_symmetry.space_group_name_H-M   'P 1'
#
loop_
_entity.id
_entity.type
_entity.pdbx_description
1 polymer ?
#
loop_
_entity_poly.entity_id
_entity_poly.type
_entity_poly.pdbx_seq_one_letter_code
_entity_poly.pdbx_strand_id
1 'polypeptide(L)'
;MKLTRLIPFTSATLVSLLLVAAYATAAAQRPAHAQAPAAHTPPAHPTTGPQSHPATGPKTEARAEKSFGGIAPKLGATAGALEDAFEAAHTANPKLTRGQFIAANVLAKNLGTKNPAITTKAILDGLASGNSIGKTLHSLGLSESDAKEAERAADREVKEAAKQAKEAKETKPDQPKP
;
A
#
# COMPACT_ATOMS: atom_id res chain seq x y z
N MET A 1 -34.51 39.35 -24.85
CA MET A 1 -34.46 38.29 -25.88
C MET A 1 -33.65 37.12 -25.34
N LYS A 2 -34.11 35.87 -25.49
CA LYS A 2 -33.39 34.67 -25.01
C LYS A 2 -32.69 34.00 -26.20
N LEU A 3 -31.40 33.72 -26.09
CA LEU A 3 -30.61 33.01 -27.10
C LEU A 3 -30.11 31.67 -26.55
N THR A 4 -30.81 30.62 -26.95
CA THR A 4 -30.45 29.22 -26.71
C THR A 4 -29.58 28.71 -27.85
N ARG A 5 -28.34 28.24 -27.59
CA ARG A 5 -27.60 27.21 -28.37
C ARG A 5 -26.59 26.51 -27.43
N LEU A 6 -26.79 25.23 -27.11
CA LEU A 6 -26.50 24.00 -27.87
C LEU A 6 -25.03 23.53 -27.76
N ILE A 7 -24.87 22.40 -27.07
CA ILE A 7 -23.66 21.57 -27.00
C ILE A 7 -23.62 20.65 -28.23
N PRO A 8 -22.45 20.47 -28.87
CA PRO A 8 -22.15 19.25 -29.62
C PRO A 8 -21.15 18.38 -28.86
N PHE A 9 -21.58 17.17 -28.48
CA PHE A 9 -20.64 16.07 -28.19
C PHE A 9 -19.92 15.69 -29.49
N THR A 10 -18.59 15.52 -29.44
CA THR A 10 -17.83 14.88 -30.52
C THR A 10 -17.14 13.62 -29.99
N SER A 11 -17.75 12.47 -30.27
CA SER A 11 -17.20 11.14 -30.01
C SER A 11 -15.98 10.86 -30.89
N ALA A 12 -14.96 10.23 -30.33
CA ALA A 12 -13.84 9.65 -31.09
C ALA A 12 -13.59 8.22 -30.60
N THR A 13 -14.39 7.28 -31.08
CA THR A 13 -14.17 5.84 -30.89
C THR A 13 -13.06 5.36 -31.82
N LEU A 14 -11.94 4.90 -31.29
CA LEU A 14 -10.88 4.28 -32.08
C LEU A 14 -10.88 2.76 -31.83
N VAL A 15 -11.52 2.05 -32.77
CA VAL A 15 -11.52 0.58 -32.83
C VAL A 15 -10.28 0.13 -33.59
N SER A 16 -9.51 -0.80 -33.02
CA SER A 16 -8.55 -1.62 -33.77
C SER A 16 -8.85 -3.09 -33.52
N LEU A 17 -8.98 -3.84 -34.61
CA LEU A 17 -9.57 -5.18 -34.68
C LEU A 17 -8.58 -6.13 -35.37
N LEU A 18 -8.51 -7.38 -34.89
CA LEU A 18 -7.83 -8.54 -35.54
C LEU A 18 -6.29 -8.43 -35.69
N LEU A 19 -5.52 -9.52 -35.89
CA LEU A 19 -5.90 -10.87 -36.34
C LEU A 19 -5.07 -12.01 -35.68
N VAL A 20 -5.63 -13.21 -35.74
CA VAL A 20 -5.16 -14.52 -35.25
C VAL A 20 -3.87 -15.02 -35.93
N ALA A 21 -3.07 -15.79 -35.18
CA ALA A 21 -2.28 -16.90 -35.72
C ALA A 21 -2.30 -18.09 -34.74
N ALA A 22 -2.76 -19.25 -35.19
CA ALA A 22 -2.85 -20.48 -34.40
C ALA A 22 -1.83 -21.52 -34.89
N TYR A 23 -1.28 -22.32 -33.98
CA TYR A 23 -0.66 -23.60 -34.32
C TYR A 23 -1.11 -24.70 -33.36
N ALA A 24 -1.29 -25.90 -33.93
CA ALA A 24 -2.13 -26.95 -33.37
C ALA A 24 -1.37 -27.97 -32.49
N THR A 25 -2.16 -28.76 -31.79
CA THR A 25 -1.76 -29.87 -30.91
C THR A 25 -1.36 -31.14 -31.65
N ALA A 26 -0.33 -31.83 -31.15
CA ALA A 26 -0.20 -33.30 -31.19
C ALA A 26 0.89 -33.73 -30.18
N ALA A 27 0.91 -34.91 -29.56
CA ALA A 27 -0.04 -35.92 -29.12
C ALA A 27 0.81 -37.11 -28.61
N ALA A 28 0.43 -37.70 -27.48
CA ALA A 28 0.79 -39.05 -27.02
C ALA A 28 2.28 -39.51 -26.95
N GLN A 29 2.78 -39.73 -25.72
CA GLN A 29 3.47 -40.98 -25.36
C GLN A 29 3.14 -41.45 -23.92
N ARG A 30 2.57 -42.67 -23.82
CA ARG A 30 2.34 -43.55 -22.66
C ARG A 30 1.92 -44.91 -23.23
N PRO A 31 1.98 -46.05 -22.51
CA PRO A 31 2.59 -46.34 -21.21
C PRO A 31 3.94 -47.09 -21.43
N ALA A 32 4.55 -47.92 -20.58
CA ALA A 32 4.24 -48.43 -19.23
C ALA A 32 5.52 -48.84 -18.47
N HIS A 33 5.48 -48.83 -17.14
CA HIS A 33 5.72 -50.05 -16.34
C HIS A 33 5.14 -49.85 -14.92
N ALA A 34 4.68 -50.95 -14.30
CA ALA A 34 3.92 -50.92 -13.06
C ALA A 34 4.81 -50.95 -11.81
N GLN A 35 4.31 -50.36 -10.71
CA GLN A 35 4.53 -50.87 -9.36
C GLN A 35 3.25 -50.69 -8.52
N ALA A 36 3.03 -51.62 -7.61
CA ALA A 36 1.74 -51.90 -6.96
C ALA A 36 1.57 -51.10 -5.63
N PRO A 37 0.39 -51.15 -4.97
CA PRO A 37 0.05 -50.18 -3.92
C PRO A 37 0.63 -50.54 -2.55
N ALA A 38 1.20 -49.53 -1.87
CA ALA A 38 1.45 -49.59 -0.44
C ALA A 38 0.38 -48.75 0.29
N ALA A 39 -0.51 -49.42 1.03
CA ALA A 39 -1.53 -48.76 1.83
C ALA A 39 -0.91 -48.22 3.13
N HIS A 40 -0.77 -46.89 3.23
CA HIS A 40 -0.49 -46.22 4.49
C HIS A 40 -1.50 -45.09 4.71
N THR A 41 -2.13 -45.13 5.88
CA THR A 41 -3.22 -44.24 6.31
C THR A 41 -2.79 -42.78 6.47
N PRO A 42 -3.67 -41.80 6.22
CA PRO A 42 -3.37 -40.41 6.49
C PRO A 42 -3.27 -40.17 8.01
N PRO A 43 -2.19 -39.56 8.53
CA PRO A 43 -2.25 -38.95 9.84
C PRO A 43 -3.11 -37.69 9.74
N ALA A 44 -4.28 -37.72 10.39
CA ALA A 44 -5.05 -36.52 10.62
C ALA A 44 -4.26 -35.60 11.55
N HIS A 45 -3.70 -34.51 11.02
CA HIS A 45 -3.18 -33.42 11.84
C HIS A 45 -4.30 -32.40 12.07
N PRO A 46 -4.46 -31.90 13.31
CA PRO A 46 -5.67 -31.20 13.72
C PRO A 46 -5.79 -29.81 13.09
N THR A 47 -7.03 -29.34 13.03
CA THR A 47 -7.36 -27.93 12.80
C THR A 47 -6.67 -27.04 13.85
N THR A 48 -5.66 -26.30 13.42
CA THR A 48 -5.38 -24.97 13.98
C THR A 48 -6.04 -23.93 13.08
N GLY A 49 -6.72 -22.97 13.70
CA GLY A 49 -7.31 -21.82 12.99
C GLY A 49 -6.23 -20.92 12.36
N PRO A 50 -6.59 -19.72 11.86
CA PRO A 50 -5.61 -18.80 11.28
C PRO A 50 -4.52 -18.47 12.28
N GLN A 51 -3.35 -19.11 12.12
CA GLN A 51 -2.17 -18.89 12.94
C GLN A 51 -1.57 -17.53 12.57
N SER A 52 -2.07 -16.51 13.24
CA SER A 52 -1.46 -15.18 13.33
C SER A 52 -0.14 -15.26 14.11
N HIS A 53 0.85 -15.95 13.55
CA HIS A 53 2.23 -15.88 14.00
C HIS A 53 2.84 -14.63 13.37
N PRO A 54 3.20 -13.60 14.14
CA PRO A 54 3.84 -12.43 13.56
C PRO A 54 5.19 -12.85 12.98
N ALA A 55 5.46 -12.48 11.73
CA ALA A 55 6.78 -12.66 11.08
C ALA A 55 7.83 -11.66 11.62
N THR A 56 7.61 -11.19 12.85
CA THR A 56 8.06 -9.89 13.35
C THR A 56 8.91 -10.16 14.58
N GLY A 57 10.16 -10.60 14.35
CA GLY A 57 11.13 -10.71 15.45
C GLY A 57 11.40 -9.35 16.11
N PRO A 58 12.01 -9.31 17.31
CA PRO A 58 12.19 -8.08 18.09
C PRO A 58 12.95 -6.96 17.35
N LYS A 59 13.75 -7.32 16.34
CA LYS A 59 14.42 -6.36 15.45
C LYS A 59 13.46 -5.63 14.52
N THR A 60 12.42 -6.30 14.02
CA THR A 60 11.38 -5.71 13.16
C THR A 60 10.45 -4.84 13.98
N GLU A 61 10.05 -5.29 15.18
CA GLU A 61 9.25 -4.48 16.13
C GLU A 61 9.97 -3.17 16.50
N ALA A 62 11.25 -3.24 16.87
CA ALA A 62 12.05 -2.04 17.17
C ALA A 62 12.20 -1.08 15.95
N ARG A 63 12.24 -1.64 14.73
CA ARG A 63 12.30 -0.87 13.47
C ARG A 63 10.96 -0.19 13.16
N ALA A 64 9.85 -0.89 13.41
CA ALA A 64 8.49 -0.39 13.31
C ALA A 64 8.26 0.75 14.30
N GLU A 65 8.55 0.55 15.59
CA GLU A 65 8.45 1.57 16.63
C GLU A 65 9.29 2.81 16.33
N LYS A 66 10.51 2.65 15.79
CA LYS A 66 11.37 3.77 15.42
C LYS A 66 10.89 4.55 14.19
N SER A 67 10.17 3.90 13.27
CA SER A 67 9.75 4.51 11.99
C SER A 67 8.30 5.02 12.02
N PHE A 68 7.43 4.27 12.68
CA PHE A 68 5.98 4.46 12.68
C PHE A 68 5.43 4.84 14.06
N GLY A 69 6.11 4.55 15.17
CA GLY A 69 5.55 4.70 16.53
C GLY A 69 4.98 6.10 16.85
N GLY A 70 5.57 7.16 16.30
CA GLY A 70 5.03 8.53 16.46
C GLY A 70 3.80 8.84 15.59
N ILE A 71 3.74 8.30 14.36
CA ILE A 71 2.67 8.62 13.39
C ILE A 71 1.50 7.62 13.43
N ALA A 72 1.75 6.38 13.86
CA ALA A 72 0.77 5.31 14.06
C ALA A 72 -0.50 5.77 14.82
N PRO A 73 -0.42 6.40 16.01
CA PRO A 73 -1.61 6.88 16.71
C PRO A 73 -2.38 7.96 15.93
N LYS A 74 -1.68 8.84 15.18
CA LYS A 74 -2.34 9.85 14.32
C LYS A 74 -3.06 9.23 13.12
N LEU A 75 -2.66 8.04 12.69
CA LEU A 75 -3.27 7.27 11.60
C LEU A 75 -4.34 6.27 12.09
N GLY A 76 -4.53 6.13 13.41
CA GLY A 76 -5.47 5.15 13.98
C GLY A 76 -5.01 3.70 13.84
N ALA A 77 -3.70 3.48 13.69
CA ALA A 77 -3.08 2.17 13.47
C ALA A 77 -2.00 1.86 14.52
N THR A 78 -1.51 0.63 14.57
CA THR A 78 -0.32 0.27 15.34
C THR A 78 0.94 0.39 14.49
N ALA A 79 2.12 0.54 15.12
CA ALA A 79 3.39 0.61 14.40
C ALA A 79 3.67 -0.68 13.61
N GLY A 80 3.33 -1.85 14.18
CA GLY A 80 3.42 -3.15 13.51
C GLY A 80 2.53 -3.25 12.27
N ALA A 81 1.25 -2.87 12.37
CA ALA A 81 0.35 -2.92 11.22
C ALA A 81 0.78 -1.99 10.06
N LEU A 82 1.41 -0.85 10.37
CA LEU A 82 2.00 0.03 9.37
C LEU A 82 3.31 -0.51 8.78
N GLU A 83 4.06 -1.32 9.54
CA GLU A 83 5.23 -2.04 9.06
C GLU A 83 4.83 -3.16 8.09
N ASP A 84 3.88 -4.01 8.46
CA ASP A 84 3.38 -5.09 7.61
C ASP A 84 2.80 -4.55 6.29
N ALA A 85 2.03 -3.46 6.37
CA ALA A 85 1.49 -2.76 5.20
C ALA A 85 2.57 -2.08 4.35
N PHE A 86 3.64 -1.57 4.97
CA PHE A 86 4.80 -1.05 4.24
C PHE A 86 5.56 -2.17 3.52
N GLU A 87 5.80 -3.31 4.16
CA GLU A 87 6.53 -4.44 3.56
C GLU A 87 5.74 -5.05 2.37
N ALA A 88 4.42 -5.15 2.48
CA ALA A 88 3.54 -5.50 1.37
C ALA A 88 3.64 -4.49 0.21
N ALA A 89 3.55 -3.18 0.49
CA ALA A 89 3.65 -2.14 -0.53
C ALA A 89 5.06 -2.05 -1.17
N HIS A 90 6.12 -2.28 -0.39
CA HIS A 90 7.51 -2.31 -0.85
C HIS A 90 7.80 -3.54 -1.72
N THR A 91 7.12 -4.66 -1.49
CA THR A 91 7.22 -5.84 -2.35
C THR A 91 6.67 -5.55 -3.75
N ALA A 92 5.56 -4.81 -3.83
CA ALA A 92 4.98 -4.36 -5.11
C ALA A 92 5.76 -3.20 -5.75
N ASN A 93 6.39 -2.33 -4.95
CA ASN A 93 7.22 -1.21 -5.42
C ASN A 93 8.55 -1.15 -4.63
N PRO A 94 9.62 -1.80 -5.11
CA PRO A 94 10.92 -1.83 -4.44
C PRO A 94 11.65 -0.47 -4.36
N LYS A 95 11.10 0.59 -4.96
CA LYS A 95 11.61 1.98 -4.85
C LYS A 95 10.86 2.79 -3.79
N LEU A 96 9.80 2.25 -3.20
CA LEU A 96 8.98 2.91 -2.19
C LEU A 96 9.77 3.10 -0.90
N THR A 97 10.06 4.34 -0.53
CA THR A 97 10.66 4.63 0.77
C THR A 97 9.60 4.62 1.89
N ARG A 98 10.02 4.33 3.13
CA ARG A 98 9.15 4.46 4.31
C ARG A 98 8.54 5.86 4.45
N GLY A 99 9.33 6.89 4.17
CA GLY A 99 8.86 8.29 4.19
C GLY A 99 7.71 8.52 3.23
N GLN A 100 7.82 8.04 1.98
CA GLN A 100 6.73 8.12 1.00
C GLN A 100 5.49 7.31 1.40
N PHE A 101 5.65 6.14 1.98
CA PHE A 101 4.53 5.34 2.50
C PHE A 101 3.81 6.06 3.66
N ILE A 102 4.56 6.64 4.61
CA ILE A 102 3.99 7.44 5.70
C ILE A 102 3.26 8.65 5.12
N ALA A 103 3.89 9.41 4.23
CA ALA A 103 3.30 10.57 3.59
C ALA A 103 2.01 10.21 2.83
N ALA A 104 1.98 9.09 2.09
CA ALA A 104 0.79 8.62 1.39
C ALA A 104 -0.39 8.35 2.35
N ASN A 105 -0.14 7.72 3.50
CA ASN A 105 -1.18 7.46 4.50
C ASN A 105 -1.69 8.76 5.17
N VAL A 106 -0.78 9.69 5.50
CA VAL A 106 -1.14 10.99 6.07
C VAL A 106 -1.94 11.84 5.07
N LEU A 107 -1.52 11.88 3.81
CA LEU A 107 -2.21 12.59 2.73
C LEU A 107 -3.61 12.01 2.48
N ALA A 108 -3.75 10.68 2.42
CA ALA A 108 -5.03 10.02 2.25
C ALA A 108 -6.00 10.33 3.41
N LYS A 109 -5.51 10.30 4.66
CA LYS A 109 -6.30 10.68 5.83
C LYS A 109 -6.73 12.15 5.80
N ASN A 110 -5.83 13.06 5.44
CA ASN A 110 -6.09 14.50 5.52
C ASN A 110 -6.91 15.03 4.33
N LEU A 111 -6.78 14.43 3.14
CA LEU A 111 -7.45 14.87 1.92
C LEU A 111 -8.66 13.99 1.53
N GLY A 112 -8.65 12.70 1.85
CA GLY A 112 -9.62 11.71 1.36
C GLY A 112 -11.08 12.03 1.72
N THR A 113 -11.32 12.69 2.86
CA THR A 113 -12.66 13.15 3.28
C THR A 113 -13.25 14.20 2.33
N LYS A 114 -12.40 15.03 1.69
CA LYS A 114 -12.83 16.07 0.74
C LYS A 114 -12.73 15.60 -0.71
N ASN A 115 -11.71 14.80 -1.02
CA ASN A 115 -11.41 14.27 -2.34
C ASN A 115 -11.28 12.74 -2.27
N PRO A 116 -12.38 11.97 -2.43
CA PRO A 116 -12.39 10.52 -2.20
C PRO A 116 -11.54 9.71 -3.19
N ALA A 117 -11.09 10.31 -4.29
CA ALA A 117 -10.09 9.72 -5.18
C ALA A 117 -8.70 9.58 -4.53
N ILE A 118 -8.40 10.39 -3.50
CA ILE A 118 -7.09 10.45 -2.84
C ILE A 118 -7.06 9.42 -1.71
N THR A 119 -6.88 8.17 -2.12
CA THR A 119 -6.68 7.04 -1.22
C THR A 119 -5.19 6.70 -1.11
N THR A 120 -4.77 6.04 -0.02
CA THR A 120 -3.39 5.56 0.12
C THR A 120 -3.01 4.70 -1.09
N LYS A 121 -3.92 3.83 -1.55
CA LYS A 121 -3.70 3.00 -2.73
C LYS A 121 -3.43 3.84 -3.98
N ALA A 122 -4.26 4.82 -4.29
CA ALA A 122 -4.09 5.66 -5.48
C ALA A 122 -2.77 6.46 -5.45
N ILE A 123 -2.34 6.92 -4.28
CA ILE A 123 -1.03 7.57 -4.11
C ILE A 123 0.10 6.57 -4.35
N LEU A 124 0.02 5.36 -3.77
CA LEU A 124 1.04 4.31 -3.95
C LEU A 124 1.11 3.81 -5.41
N ASP A 125 -0.02 3.68 -6.11
CA ASP A 125 -0.08 3.32 -7.52
C ASP A 125 0.62 4.39 -8.41
N GLY A 126 0.41 5.68 -8.10
CA GLY A 126 1.09 6.78 -8.79
C GLY A 126 2.60 6.81 -8.53
N LEU A 127 3.03 6.53 -7.30
CA LEU A 127 4.45 6.38 -6.94
C LEU A 127 5.09 5.16 -7.61
N ALA A 128 4.37 4.03 -7.72
CA ALA A 128 4.82 2.84 -8.44
C ALA A 128 4.98 3.11 -9.96
N SER A 129 4.14 3.99 -10.50
CA SER A 129 4.23 4.51 -11.86
C SER A 129 5.39 5.52 -12.07
N GLY A 130 6.21 5.77 -11.05
CA GLY A 130 7.36 6.68 -11.12
C GLY A 130 7.03 8.17 -11.03
N ASN A 131 5.80 8.54 -10.66
CA ASN A 131 5.46 9.94 -10.40
C ASN A 131 5.96 10.38 -9.01
N SER A 132 6.12 11.69 -8.80
CA SER A 132 6.28 12.27 -7.46
C SER A 132 4.93 12.31 -6.71
N ILE A 133 4.97 12.57 -5.40
CA ILE A 133 3.76 12.78 -4.59
C ILE A 133 2.93 13.93 -5.17
N GLY A 134 3.50 15.13 -5.31
CA GLY A 134 2.80 16.27 -5.91
C GLY A 134 2.19 16.00 -7.29
N LYS A 135 2.92 15.33 -8.21
CA LYS A 135 2.39 14.98 -9.54
C LYS A 135 1.26 13.94 -9.47
N THR A 136 1.35 13.00 -8.53
CA THR A 136 0.29 12.01 -8.28
C THR A 136 -0.96 12.69 -7.74
N LEU A 137 -0.84 13.54 -6.72
CA LEU A 137 -1.95 14.33 -6.17
C LEU A 137 -2.60 15.23 -7.23
N HIS A 138 -1.80 15.87 -8.08
CA HIS A 138 -2.30 16.68 -9.19
C HIS A 138 -3.11 15.83 -10.19
N SER A 139 -2.61 14.64 -10.54
CA SER A 139 -3.29 13.68 -11.41
C SER A 139 -4.57 13.09 -10.78
N LEU A 140 -4.69 13.13 -9.45
CA LEU A 140 -5.89 12.77 -8.67
C LEU A 140 -6.85 13.95 -8.44
N GLY A 141 -6.59 15.12 -9.05
CA GLY A 141 -7.51 16.26 -9.09
C GLY A 141 -7.19 17.44 -8.17
N LEU A 142 -6.03 17.48 -7.50
CA LEU A 142 -5.57 18.71 -6.82
C LEU A 142 -4.97 19.71 -7.82
N SER A 143 -5.03 21.00 -7.49
CA SER A 143 -4.13 21.96 -8.13
C SER A 143 -2.67 21.67 -7.73
N GLU A 144 -1.69 22.08 -8.54
CA GLU A 144 -0.27 21.91 -8.18
C GLU A 144 0.10 22.63 -6.87
N SER A 145 -0.53 23.78 -6.59
CA SER A 145 -0.39 24.52 -5.33
C SER A 145 -0.91 23.72 -4.15
N ASP A 146 -2.13 23.18 -4.24
CA ASP A 146 -2.73 22.40 -3.15
C ASP A 146 -1.97 21.09 -2.91
N ALA A 147 -1.51 20.44 -3.99
CA ALA A 147 -0.70 19.24 -3.91
C ALA A 147 0.61 19.50 -3.15
N LYS A 148 1.29 20.61 -3.47
CA LYS A 148 2.53 21.04 -2.82
C LYS A 148 2.31 21.50 -1.38
N GLU A 149 1.18 22.14 -1.08
CA GLU A 149 0.82 22.50 0.29
C GLU A 149 0.50 21.26 1.13
N ALA A 150 -0.27 20.32 0.59
CA ALA A 150 -0.60 19.07 1.26
C ALA A 150 0.65 18.21 1.54
N GLU A 151 1.57 18.10 0.58
CA GLU A 151 2.87 17.43 0.77
C GLU A 151 3.66 18.08 1.92
N ARG A 152 3.75 19.42 1.95
CA ARG A 152 4.37 20.18 3.05
C ARG A 152 3.64 20.02 4.38
N ALA A 153 2.32 19.89 4.38
CA ALA A 153 1.51 19.68 5.58
C ALA A 153 1.76 18.28 6.16
N ALA A 154 1.77 17.25 5.32
CA ALA A 154 2.12 15.88 5.73
C ALA A 154 3.55 15.80 6.30
N ASP A 155 4.52 16.42 5.63
CA ASP A 155 5.90 16.52 6.11
C ASP A 155 6.03 17.15 7.51
N ARG A 156 5.24 18.21 7.78
CA ARG A 156 5.18 18.85 9.11
C ARG A 156 4.55 17.92 10.13
N GLU A 157 3.40 17.32 9.82
CA GLU A 157 2.69 16.42 10.73
C GLU A 157 3.55 15.22 11.16
N VAL A 158 4.34 14.67 10.24
CA VAL A 158 5.29 13.57 10.49
C VAL A 158 6.47 14.03 11.37
N LYS A 159 7.05 15.20 11.10
CA LYS A 159 8.13 15.77 11.93
C LYS A 159 7.66 16.09 13.35
N GLU A 160 6.46 16.65 13.49
CA GLU A 160 5.83 16.92 14.79
C GLU A 160 5.50 15.63 15.54
N ALA A 161 4.96 14.62 14.87
CA ALA A 161 4.70 13.31 15.45
C ALA A 161 5.99 12.64 15.97
N ALA A 162 7.08 12.71 15.20
CA ALA A 162 8.38 12.21 15.62
C ALA A 162 8.97 12.98 16.82
N LYS A 163 8.79 14.32 16.85
CA LYS A 163 9.23 15.16 17.98
C LYS A 163 8.44 14.84 19.26
N GLN A 164 7.12 14.81 19.18
CA GLN A 164 6.24 14.45 20.30
C GLN A 164 6.55 13.05 20.86
N ALA A 165 6.81 12.08 19.99
CA ALA A 165 7.19 10.72 20.38
C ALA A 165 8.59 10.63 21.04
N LYS A 166 9.50 11.59 20.76
CA LYS A 166 10.78 11.71 21.47
C LYS A 166 10.57 12.33 22.85
N GLU A 167 9.86 13.45 22.93
CA GLU A 167 9.57 14.16 24.18
C GLU A 167 8.82 13.24 25.18
N ALA A 168 7.83 12.48 24.71
CA ALA A 168 7.09 11.51 25.52
C ALA A 168 7.95 10.33 26.05
N LYS A 169 9.10 10.04 25.43
CA LYS A 169 10.07 9.05 25.92
C LYS A 169 11.05 9.65 26.92
N GLU A 170 11.39 10.93 26.78
CA GLU A 170 12.25 11.66 27.73
C GLU A 170 11.51 12.05 29.03
N THR A 171 10.17 12.14 29.02
CA THR A 171 9.35 12.46 30.20
C THR A 171 8.86 11.26 31.00
N LYS A 172 9.18 10.02 30.60
CA LYS A 172 8.91 8.81 31.39
C LYS A 172 10.20 8.39 32.11
N PRO A 173 10.36 8.68 33.41
CA PRO A 173 11.60 8.36 34.11
C PRO A 173 11.81 6.85 34.23
N ASP A 174 13.08 6.44 34.26
CA ASP A 174 13.51 5.12 34.72
C ASP A 174 12.81 4.77 36.03
N GLN A 175 12.10 3.64 36.06
CA GLN A 175 11.60 3.12 37.33
C GLN A 175 12.81 2.64 38.16
N PRO A 176 12.90 3.01 39.45
CA PRO A 176 13.96 2.50 40.30
C PRO A 176 13.87 0.98 40.38
N LYS A 177 14.99 0.33 40.10
CA LYS A 177 15.14 -1.12 40.28
C LYS A 177 15.00 -1.47 41.76
N PRO A 178 14.28 -2.54 42.14
CA PRO A 178 14.21 -3.01 43.52
C PRO A 178 15.57 -3.56 44.01
#